data_AF-A0A542Z9F3-F1
#
_entry.id   AF-A0A542Z9F3-F1
#
_cell.length_a   1.000
_cell.length_b   1.000
_cell.length_c   1.000
_cell.angle_alpha   90.00
_cell.angle_beta   90.00
_cell.angle_gamma   90.00
#
_symmetry.space_group_name_H-M   'P 1'
#
loop_
_entity.id
_entity.type
_entity.pdbx_description
1 polymer ?
#
loop_
_entity_poly.entity_id
_entity_poly.type
_entity_poly.pdbx_seq_one_letter_code
_entity_poly.pdbx_strand_id
1 'polypeptide(L)'
;MSAHDDAALLIQIAQWSTQLGLQDATKTLWSEGFDPETSTIDDDAVATVLAFGETVGTLTSRGLIDTDLILDWLWMAGLWRQVAPAALKARARFGVPELYENFEALAAQQT
;
A
#
# COMPACT_ATOMS: atom_id res chain seq x y z
N MET A 1 -22.39 -0.30 4.42
CA MET A 1 -22.48 0.01 2.98
C MET A 1 -23.08 -1.20 2.27
N SER A 2 -23.64 -1.09 1.06
CA SER A 2 -24.15 -2.28 0.36
C SER A 2 -23.02 -2.94 -0.44
N ALA A 3 -23.05 -4.26 -0.62
CA ALA A 3 -22.01 -4.99 -1.38
C ALA A 3 -21.85 -4.49 -2.84
N HIS A 4 -22.87 -3.87 -3.42
CA HIS A 4 -22.80 -3.27 -4.76
C HIS A 4 -21.96 -1.99 -4.80
N ASP A 5 -21.96 -1.21 -3.72
CA ASP A 5 -21.16 0.03 -3.62
C ASP A 5 -19.66 -0.33 -3.49
N ASP A 6 -19.35 -1.36 -2.69
CA ASP A 6 -17.99 -1.89 -2.54
C ASP A 6 -17.42 -2.41 -3.87
N ALA A 7 -18.24 -3.11 -4.67
CA ALA A 7 -17.81 -3.59 -5.98
C ALA A 7 -17.42 -2.44 -6.92
N ALA A 8 -18.20 -1.35 -6.94
CA ALA A 8 -17.88 -0.19 -7.77
C ALA A 8 -16.62 0.52 -7.30
N LEU A 9 -16.43 0.66 -5.99
CA LEU A 9 -15.23 1.28 -5.41
C LEU A 9 -13.98 0.41 -5.64
N LEU A 10 -14.10 -0.91 -5.53
CA LEU A 10 -13.00 -1.84 -5.82
C LEU A 10 -12.52 -1.71 -7.28
N ILE A 11 -13.45 -1.61 -8.24
CA ILE A 11 -13.09 -1.38 -9.64
C ILE A 11 -12.40 -0.01 -9.82
N GLN A 12 -12.84 1.03 -9.10
CA GLN A 12 -12.17 2.33 -9.13
C GLN A 12 -10.75 2.27 -8.55
N ILE A 13 -10.53 1.53 -7.45
CA ILE A 13 -9.20 1.29 -6.89
C ILE A 13 -8.32 0.55 -7.90
N ALA A 14 -8.85 -0.43 -8.62
CA ALA A 14 -8.11 -1.16 -9.66
C ALA A 14 -7.73 -0.27 -10.86
N GLN A 15 -8.62 0.62 -11.26
CA GLN A 15 -8.33 1.60 -12.31
C GLN A 15 -7.28 2.61 -11.86
N TRP A 16 -7.41 3.11 -10.64
CA TRP A 16 -6.46 4.04 -10.05
C TRP A 16 -5.07 3.41 -9.87
N SER A 17 -4.99 2.16 -9.41
CA SER A 17 -3.70 1.44 -9.29
C SER A 17 -3.00 1.29 -10.63
N THR A 18 -3.76 1.09 -11.71
CA THR A 18 -3.24 1.05 -13.07
C THR A 18 -2.69 2.42 -13.49
N GLN A 19 -3.43 3.50 -13.22
CA GLN A 19 -3.01 4.88 -13.54
C GLN A 19 -1.78 5.31 -12.75
N LEU A 20 -1.65 4.87 -11.50
CA LEU A 20 -0.46 5.08 -10.68
C LEU A 20 0.77 4.33 -11.19
N GLY A 21 0.62 3.35 -12.08
CA GLY A 21 1.72 2.48 -12.49
C GLY A 21 2.08 1.43 -11.44
N LEU A 22 1.13 1.01 -10.59
CA LEU A 22 1.38 0.05 -9.51
C LEU A 22 1.98 -1.27 -10.04
N GLN A 23 1.57 -1.72 -11.22
CA GLN A 23 2.12 -2.93 -11.82
C GLN A 23 3.62 -2.83 -12.11
N ASP A 24 4.09 -1.71 -12.65
CA ASP A 24 5.51 -1.49 -12.94
C ASP A 24 6.32 -1.27 -11.66
N ALA A 25 5.73 -0.57 -10.69
CA ALA A 25 6.32 -0.40 -9.37
C ALA A 25 6.51 -1.77 -8.67
N THR A 26 5.47 -2.59 -8.62
CA THR A 26 5.56 -3.94 -8.04
C THR A 26 6.53 -4.83 -8.81
N LYS A 27 6.57 -4.78 -10.15
CA LYS A 27 7.60 -5.50 -10.91
C LYS A 27 9.02 -5.10 -10.50
N THR A 28 9.24 -3.81 -10.24
CA THR A 28 10.53 -3.28 -9.78
C THR A 28 10.87 -3.79 -8.39
N LEU A 29 9.95 -3.67 -7.43
CA LEU A 29 10.17 -4.07 -6.03
C LEU A 29 10.40 -5.58 -5.84
N TRP A 30 9.94 -6.42 -6.77
CA TRP A 30 10.16 -7.87 -6.73
C TRP A 30 11.23 -8.36 -7.71
N SER A 31 11.98 -7.44 -8.34
CA SER A 31 13.10 -7.81 -9.19
C SER A 31 14.31 -8.26 -8.35
N GLU A 32 15.19 -9.09 -8.93
CA GLU A 32 16.39 -9.61 -8.24
C GLU A 32 17.36 -8.51 -7.74
N GLY A 33 17.31 -7.32 -8.35
CA GLY A 33 18.18 -6.20 -8.01
C GLY A 33 17.61 -5.23 -6.98
N PHE A 34 16.35 -5.42 -6.55
CA PHE A 34 15.75 -4.56 -5.53
C PHE A 34 16.14 -5.02 -4.13
N ASP A 35 16.57 -4.07 -3.30
CA ASP A 35 16.89 -4.29 -1.89
C ASP A 35 16.05 -3.35 -1.01
N PRO A 36 15.05 -3.88 -0.28
CA PRO A 36 14.23 -3.12 0.65
C PRO A 36 15.06 -2.33 1.67
N GLU A 37 16.17 -2.89 2.14
CA GLU A 37 16.97 -2.33 3.24
C GLU A 37 17.83 -1.14 2.81
N THR A 38 18.05 -0.93 1.52
CA THR A 38 18.77 0.25 1.01
C THR A 38 17.86 1.25 0.30
N SER A 39 16.65 0.83 -0.08
CA SER A 39 15.63 1.68 -0.68
C SER A 39 15.19 2.85 0.22
N THR A 40 14.63 3.88 -0.43
CA THR A 40 14.12 5.09 0.20
C THR A 40 12.75 5.48 -0.36
N ILE A 41 12.05 6.38 0.34
CA ILE A 41 10.77 6.91 -0.13
C ILE A 41 10.90 7.81 -1.37
N ASP A 42 12.13 8.20 -1.73
CA ASP A 42 12.41 9.01 -2.91
C ASP A 42 12.53 8.12 -4.18
N ASP A 43 12.55 6.79 -4.02
CA ASP A 43 12.51 5.84 -5.13
C ASP A 43 11.08 5.71 -5.68
N ASP A 44 10.90 5.96 -6.98
CA ASP A 44 9.56 6.04 -7.61
C ASP A 44 8.67 4.80 -7.34
N ALA A 45 9.24 3.59 -7.40
CA ALA A 45 8.49 2.36 -7.15
C ALA A 45 8.04 2.23 -5.69
N VAL A 46 8.88 2.67 -4.74
CA VAL A 46 8.58 2.67 -3.31
C VAL A 46 7.51 3.71 -3.02
N ALA A 47 7.68 4.94 -3.51
CA ALA A 47 6.73 6.04 -3.36
C ALA A 47 5.33 5.66 -3.89
N THR A 48 5.28 5.01 -5.05
CA THR A 48 4.03 4.56 -5.68
C THR A 48 3.29 3.55 -4.81
N VAL A 49 3.99 2.53 -4.31
CA VAL A 49 3.37 1.51 -3.45
C VAL A 49 2.95 2.07 -2.10
N LEU A 50 3.74 2.97 -1.51
CA LEU A 50 3.38 3.65 -0.26
C LEU A 50 2.14 4.53 -0.41
N ALA A 51 2.04 5.31 -1.49
CA ALA A 51 0.87 6.15 -1.76
C ALA A 51 -0.40 5.32 -1.99
N PHE A 52 -0.27 4.23 -2.76
CA PHE A 52 -1.36 3.29 -2.99
C PHE A 52 -1.82 2.63 -1.68
N GLY A 53 -0.88 2.02 -0.94
CA GLY A 53 -1.18 1.31 0.28
C GLY A 53 -1.78 2.19 1.38
N GLU A 54 -1.30 3.44 1.51
CA GLU A 54 -1.82 4.38 2.51
C GLU A 54 -3.24 4.83 2.19
N THR A 55 -3.56 5.03 0.91
CA THR A 55 -4.92 5.38 0.50
C THR A 55 -5.86 4.22 0.75
N VAL A 56 -5.50 3.00 0.34
CA VAL A 56 -6.32 1.80 0.59
C VAL A 56 -6.51 1.57 2.09
N GLY A 57 -5.43 1.66 2.87
CA GLY A 57 -5.47 1.56 4.34
C GLY A 57 -6.40 2.61 4.97
N THR A 58 -6.40 3.84 4.45
CA THR A 58 -7.29 4.90 4.92
C THR A 58 -8.75 4.58 4.62
N LEU A 59 -9.06 4.06 3.43
CA LEU A 59 -10.43 3.69 3.08
C LEU A 59 -10.95 2.56 3.99
N THR A 60 -10.13 1.54 4.24
CA THR A 60 -10.49 0.44 5.13
C THR A 60 -10.61 0.89 6.58
N SER A 61 -9.69 1.72 7.09
CA SER A 61 -9.72 2.18 8.50
C SER A 61 -10.92 3.07 8.81
N ARG A 62 -11.52 3.69 7.79
CA ARG A 62 -12.73 4.50 7.90
C ARG A 62 -14.03 3.74 7.58
N GLY A 63 -13.95 2.44 7.27
CA GLY A 63 -15.11 1.64 6.90
C GLY A 63 -15.79 2.09 5.60
N LEU A 64 -15.01 2.71 4.70
CA LEU A 64 -15.48 3.19 3.40
C LEU A 64 -15.38 2.11 2.32
N ILE A 65 -14.69 1.01 2.61
CA ILE A 65 -14.70 -0.22 1.83
C ILE A 65 -14.57 -1.39 2.78
N ASP A 66 -15.19 -2.51 2.45
CA ASP A 66 -15.04 -3.76 3.20
C ASP A 66 -13.56 -4.20 3.25
N THR A 67 -13.02 -4.32 4.47
CA THR A 67 -11.61 -4.66 4.70
C THR A 67 -11.31 -6.09 4.23
N ASP A 68 -12.19 -7.04 4.50
CA ASP A 68 -11.98 -8.44 4.15
C ASP A 68 -11.96 -8.59 2.61
N LEU A 69 -12.83 -7.89 1.90
CA LEU A 69 -12.82 -7.82 0.44
C LEU A 69 -11.49 -7.29 -0.12
N ILE A 70 -10.91 -6.25 0.50
CA ILE A 70 -9.59 -5.73 0.10
C ILE A 70 -8.50 -6.76 0.37
N LEU A 71 -8.51 -7.42 1.53
CA LEU A 71 -7.51 -8.41 1.91
C LEU A 71 -7.64 -9.72 1.11
N ASP A 72 -8.83 -10.09 0.63
CA ASP A 72 -9.00 -11.21 -0.29
C ASP A 72 -8.45 -10.90 -1.68
N TRP A 73 -8.50 -9.63 -2.10
CA TRP A 73 -8.05 -9.20 -3.43
C TRP A 73 -6.57 -8.86 -3.50
N LEU A 74 -6.03 -8.17 -2.50
CA LEU A 74 -4.67 -7.60 -2.50
C LEU A 74 -3.80 -8.21 -1.42
N TRP A 75 -2.55 -8.55 -1.78
CA TRP A 75 -1.54 -8.98 -0.82
C TRP A 75 -0.85 -7.77 -0.17
N MET A 76 -1.58 -7.09 0.71
CA MET A 76 -1.13 -5.89 1.42
C MET A 76 0.09 -6.16 2.32
N ALA A 77 0.13 -7.31 2.99
CA ALA A 77 1.31 -7.71 3.77
C ALA A 77 2.58 -7.86 2.91
N GLY A 78 2.44 -8.43 1.72
CA GLY A 78 3.55 -8.58 0.78
C GLY A 78 4.05 -7.25 0.26
N LEU A 79 3.14 -6.34 -0.10
CA LEU A 79 3.49 -4.98 -0.52
C LEU A 79 4.20 -4.23 0.61
N TRP A 80 3.63 -4.26 1.82
CA TRP A 80 4.22 -3.58 2.98
C TRP A 80 5.62 -4.09 3.26
N ARG A 81 5.84 -5.40 3.25
CA ARG A 81 7.17 -5.99 3.47
C ARG A 81 8.26 -5.41 2.55
N GLN A 82 7.93 -5.06 1.31
CA GLN A 82 8.91 -4.49 0.37
C GLN A 82 9.23 -3.02 0.66
N VAL A 83 8.29 -2.24 1.20
CA VAL A 83 8.45 -0.78 1.38
C VAL A 83 8.55 -0.32 2.83
N ALA A 84 8.29 -1.21 3.79
CA ALA A 84 8.33 -0.91 5.22
C ALA A 84 9.68 -0.34 5.67
N PRO A 85 10.85 -0.88 5.25
CA PRO A 85 12.13 -0.31 5.69
C PRO A 85 12.29 1.16 5.28
N ALA A 86 11.86 1.53 4.07
CA ALA A 86 11.89 2.91 3.60
C ALA A 86 10.91 3.80 4.38
N ALA A 87 9.68 3.33 4.60
CA ALA A 87 8.66 4.04 5.38
C ALA A 87 9.12 4.33 6.81
N LEU A 88 9.68 3.33 7.50
CA LEU A 88 10.16 3.45 8.87
C LEU A 88 11.35 4.41 9.00
N LYS A 89 12.28 4.40 8.04
CA LYS A 89 13.36 5.41 7.96
C LYS A 89 12.79 6.82 7.76
N ALA A 90 11.78 6.97 6.90
CA ALA A 90 11.14 8.25 6.66
C ALA A 90 10.42 8.81 7.90
N ARG A 91 9.73 7.96 8.67
CA ARG A 91 9.14 8.34 9.97
C ARG A 91 10.19 8.95 10.89
N ALA A 92 11.33 8.27 11.04
CA ALA A 92 12.43 8.75 11.87
C ALA A 92 13.05 10.05 11.33
N ARG A 93 13.26 10.14 10.01
CA ARG A 93 13.84 11.32 9.34
C ARG A 93 12.98 12.57 9.51
N PHE A 94 11.67 12.44 9.37
CA PHE A 94 10.74 13.58 9.41
C PHE A 94 10.14 13.84 10.79
N GLY A 95 10.28 12.91 11.74
CA GLY A 95 9.67 13.01 13.06
C GLY A 95 8.14 12.89 13.02
N VAL A 96 7.61 12.11 12.08
CA VAL A 96 6.17 11.87 11.91
C VAL A 96 5.89 10.38 12.14
N PRO A 97 5.56 9.95 13.38
CA PRO A 97 5.29 8.55 13.70
C PRO A 97 4.17 7.92 12.89
N GLU A 98 3.16 8.71 12.52
CA GLU A 98 1.93 8.28 11.84
C GLU A 98 2.12 8.11 10.33
N LEU A 99 3.28 8.43 9.77
CA LEU A 99 3.50 8.39 8.32
C LEU A 99 3.33 6.95 7.79
N TYR A 100 2.37 6.74 6.88
CA TYR A 100 2.02 5.41 6.34
C TYR A 100 1.43 4.43 7.37
N GLU A 101 0.89 4.92 8.49
CA GLU A 101 0.32 4.06 9.54
C GLU A 101 -0.90 3.26 9.07
N ASN A 102 -1.71 3.80 8.16
CA ASN A 102 -2.91 3.12 7.71
C ASN A 102 -2.55 1.92 6.83
N PHE A 103 -1.52 2.07 5.98
CA PHE A 103 -1.00 0.94 5.21
C PHE A 103 -0.44 -0.14 6.14
N GLU A 104 0.42 0.23 7.09
CA GLU A 104 1.00 -0.71 8.05
C GLU A 104 -0.08 -1.47 8.84
N ALA A 105 -1.10 -0.76 9.34
CA ALA A 105 -2.19 -1.35 10.11
C ALA A 105 -3.07 -2.29 9.26
N LEU A 106 -3.29 -1.98 7.98
CA LEU A 106 -4.00 -2.87 7.06
C LEU A 106 -3.15 -4.12 6.75
N ALA A 107 -1.87 -3.94 6.45
CA ALA A 107 -0.95 -5.03 6.14
C ALA A 107 -0.78 -6.01 7.31
N ALA A 108 -0.79 -5.52 8.55
CA ALA A 108 -0.70 -6.35 9.76
C ALA A 108 -1.86 -7.34 9.95
N GLN A 109 -2.95 -7.21 9.17
CA GLN A 109 -4.10 -8.11 9.22
C GLN A 109 -3.92 -9.36 8.33
N GLN A 110 -2.88 -9.42 7.49
CA GLN A 110 -2.51 -10.59 6.68
C GLN A 110 -1.17 -11.17 7.17
N THR A 111 -1.21 -12.22 7.99
CA THR A 111 -0.01 -12.98 8.42
C THR A 111 0.12 -14.30 7.71
#